data_AF-A0A2N6A3I1-F1
#
_entry.id   AF-A0A2N6A3I1-F1
#
_cell.length_a   1.000
_cell.length_b   1.000
_cell.length_c   1.000
_cell.angle_alpha   90.00
_cell.angle_beta   90.00
_cell.angle_gamma   90.00
#
_symmetry.space_group_name_H-M   'P 1'
#
loop_
_entity.id
_entity.type
_entity.pdbx_description
1 polymer ?
#
loop_
_entity_poly.entity_id
_entity_poly.type
_entity_poly.pdbx_seq_one_letter_code
_entity_poly.pdbx_strand_id
1 'polypeptide(L)'
;MKNYKVLLSVLAGIISFFLSPYGLISEWGNISIDIPWAIIFPVIISIAFGWKYAIVVSISGGAIYPFYLWFDNGYACLLTSIIYTITYVLLGFVNYKSFKSLLKSFYLRLAVVFLVISSIFYIQYYFLFEYALSLNPPFWNKEAYDFMNIDIIHSFFIKDSLNYLLIFLLVATLLKLPAVQKLLLIETLKKSKDNTIIFFGTILAGIIIWVFFYLLTDNLIPQKTTEHSNYLTMAFYVITYSNILVARVIMEFRERNKQSLIAIAESEETFRKLFEESSDAILLINSEGLFVECNQAALNLLKMKRE
;
A
#
# COMPACT_ATOMS: atom_id res chain seq x y z
N MET A 1 -19.68 -3.36 -16.86
CA MET A 1 -18.66 -3.45 -15.78
C MET A 1 -17.21 -3.24 -16.24
N LYS A 2 -16.75 -3.64 -17.45
CA LYS A 2 -15.32 -3.41 -17.85
C LYS A 2 -14.97 -1.96 -18.20
N ASN A 3 -15.93 -1.17 -18.71
CA ASN A 3 -15.65 0.15 -19.28
C ASN A 3 -15.17 1.17 -18.25
N TYR A 4 -15.73 1.19 -17.03
CA TYR A 4 -15.30 2.13 -16.01
C TYR A 4 -13.86 1.86 -15.53
N LYS A 5 -13.44 0.59 -15.46
CA LYS A 5 -12.07 0.24 -15.06
C LYS A 5 -11.05 0.74 -16.08
N VAL A 6 -11.36 0.65 -17.38
CA VAL A 6 -10.53 1.22 -18.45
C VAL A 6 -10.47 2.74 -18.28
N LEU A 7 -11.62 3.41 -18.14
CA LEU A 7 -11.68 4.86 -17.97
C LEU A 7 -10.86 5.34 -16.75
N LEU A 8 -11.05 4.72 -15.59
CA LEU A 8 -10.29 5.05 -14.38
C LEU A 8 -8.79 4.78 -14.53
N SER A 9 -8.41 3.73 -15.26
CA SER A 9 -6.99 3.44 -15.54
C SER A 9 -6.39 4.52 -16.44
N VAL A 10 -7.11 4.94 -17.49
CA VAL A 10 -6.68 6.02 -18.39
C VAL A 10 -6.51 7.32 -17.61
N LEU A 11 -7.53 7.73 -16.84
CA LEU A 11 -7.50 8.93 -16.02
C LEU A 11 -6.35 8.90 -15.02
N ALA A 12 -6.14 7.78 -14.32
CA ALA A 12 -5.04 7.61 -13.38
C ALA A 12 -3.67 7.77 -14.06
N GLY A 13 -3.50 7.28 -15.29
CA GLY A 13 -2.23 7.40 -16.01
C GLY A 13 -1.99 8.82 -16.50
N ILE A 14 -3.03 9.52 -16.97
CA ILE A 14 -2.96 10.94 -17.34
C ILE A 14 -2.59 11.79 -16.12
N ILE A 15 -3.28 11.56 -15.00
CA ILE A 15 -3.03 12.23 -13.73
C ILE A 15 -1.59 11.98 -13.28
N SER A 16 -1.12 10.73 -13.34
CA SER A 16 0.26 10.36 -13.02
C SER A 16 1.27 11.14 -13.88
N PHE A 17 1.04 11.22 -15.19
CA PHE A 17 1.93 11.95 -16.10
C PHE A 17 2.01 13.44 -15.80
N PHE A 18 0.87 14.12 -15.61
CA PHE A 18 0.86 15.56 -15.34
C PHE A 18 1.37 15.91 -13.94
N LEU A 19 1.21 15.00 -12.99
CA LEU A 19 1.61 15.22 -11.61
C LEU A 19 3.05 14.77 -11.32
N SER A 20 3.69 14.06 -12.23
CA SER A 20 5.07 13.57 -12.06
C SER A 20 6.12 14.65 -11.81
N PRO A 21 6.04 15.89 -12.32
CA PRO A 21 7.03 16.92 -12.03
C PRO A 21 6.90 17.51 -10.62
N TYR A 22 5.72 17.40 -10.04
CA TYR A 22 5.49 17.86 -8.68
C TYR A 22 5.98 16.73 -7.78
N GLY A 23 6.90 17.00 -6.88
CA GLY A 23 7.45 16.00 -5.97
C GLY A 23 8.02 16.68 -4.75
N LEU A 24 8.01 15.98 -3.62
CA LEU A 24 8.80 16.42 -2.47
C LEU A 24 10.25 16.04 -2.77
N ILE A 25 11.03 17.04 -3.19
CA ILE A 25 12.45 16.90 -3.47
C ILE A 25 13.19 17.48 -2.26
N SER A 26 14.09 16.69 -1.68
CA SER A 26 15.00 17.16 -0.64
C SER A 26 16.43 16.76 -1.00
N GLU A 27 17.35 17.72 -0.97
CA GLU A 27 18.76 17.52 -1.30
C GLU A 27 19.57 17.32 -0.02
N TRP A 28 20.19 16.15 0.13
CA TRP A 28 21.01 15.76 1.27
C TRP A 28 22.45 15.54 0.83
N GLY A 29 23.27 16.59 0.89
CA GLY A 29 24.63 16.56 0.36
C GLY A 29 24.60 16.29 -1.14
N ASN A 30 25.13 15.14 -1.58
CA ASN A 30 25.12 14.73 -2.99
C ASN A 30 23.91 13.84 -3.37
N ILE A 31 22.99 13.56 -2.43
CA ILE A 31 21.87 12.65 -2.66
C ILE A 31 20.56 13.44 -2.67
N SER A 32 19.83 13.42 -3.78
CA SER A 32 18.47 13.96 -3.85
C SER A 32 17.44 12.87 -3.57
N ILE A 33 16.70 13.00 -2.48
CA ILE A 33 15.51 12.17 -2.24
C ILE A 33 14.33 12.86 -2.89
N ASP A 34 13.83 12.24 -3.95
CA ASP A 34 12.52 12.56 -4.51
C ASP A 34 11.57 11.41 -4.21
N ILE A 35 10.32 11.75 -3.90
CA ILE A 35 9.25 10.78 -3.82
C ILE A 35 8.41 10.97 -5.06
N PRO A 36 8.47 10.04 -6.03
CA PRO A 36 7.63 10.10 -7.22
C PRO A 36 6.21 9.65 -6.85
N TRP A 37 5.50 10.49 -6.10
CA TRP A 37 4.16 10.20 -5.57
C TRP A 37 3.15 9.95 -6.70
N ALA A 38 3.40 10.48 -7.90
CA ALA A 38 2.61 10.19 -9.08
C ALA A 38 2.56 8.69 -9.43
N ILE A 39 3.52 7.87 -8.98
CA ILE A 39 3.52 6.40 -9.15
C ILE A 39 2.42 5.73 -8.30
N ILE A 40 1.90 6.39 -7.27
CA ILE A 40 0.81 5.87 -6.43
C ILE A 40 -0.42 5.51 -7.30
N PHE A 41 -0.74 6.33 -8.31
CA PHE A 41 -1.89 6.12 -9.18
C PHE A 41 -1.80 4.82 -10.01
N PRO A 42 -0.75 4.57 -10.82
CA PRO A 42 -0.61 3.32 -11.55
C PRO A 42 -0.49 2.10 -10.63
N VAL A 43 0.14 2.22 -9.46
CA VAL A 43 0.24 1.11 -8.50
C VAL A 43 -1.13 0.76 -7.89
N ILE A 44 -1.96 1.76 -7.54
CA ILE A 44 -3.34 1.55 -7.10
C ILE A 44 -4.13 0.78 -8.16
N ILE A 45 -4.10 1.24 -9.41
CA ILE A 45 -4.83 0.61 -10.52
C ILE A 45 -4.36 -0.83 -10.72
N SER A 46 -3.05 -1.04 -10.70
CA SER A 46 -2.46 -2.36 -10.88
C SER A 46 -2.95 -3.35 -9.84
N ILE A 47 -2.84 -3.02 -8.55
CA ILE A 47 -3.24 -3.92 -7.46
C ILE A 47 -4.77 -4.11 -7.41
N ALA A 48 -5.55 -3.06 -7.70
CA ALA A 48 -7.01 -3.08 -7.58
C ALA A 48 -7.70 -3.77 -8.76
N PHE A 49 -7.24 -3.52 -9.99
CA PHE A 49 -7.91 -4.00 -11.21
C PHE A 49 -7.15 -5.14 -11.91
N GLY A 50 -5.86 -5.30 -11.64
CA GLY A 50 -5.02 -6.39 -12.14
C GLY A 50 -4.22 -6.03 -13.40
N TRP A 51 -3.39 -6.98 -13.84
CA TRP A 51 -2.34 -6.75 -14.86
C TRP A 51 -2.82 -6.16 -16.19
N LYS A 52 -4.04 -6.49 -16.66
CA LYS A 52 -4.58 -5.93 -17.90
C LYS A 52 -4.76 -4.42 -17.82
N TYR A 53 -5.17 -3.92 -16.66
CA TYR A 53 -5.38 -2.51 -16.40
C TYR A 53 -4.07 -1.81 -16.03
N ALA A 54 -3.10 -2.55 -15.49
CA ALA A 54 -1.72 -2.09 -15.34
C ALA A 54 -1.14 -1.65 -16.70
N ILE A 55 -1.35 -2.44 -17.76
CA ILE A 55 -0.93 -2.05 -19.12
C ILE A 55 -1.63 -0.76 -19.56
N VAL A 56 -2.94 -0.64 -19.35
CA VAL A 56 -3.73 0.55 -19.73
C VAL A 56 -3.20 1.80 -19.03
N VAL A 57 -2.97 1.75 -17.72
CA VAL A 57 -2.47 2.91 -16.95
C VAL A 57 -1.03 3.26 -17.30
N SER A 58 -0.19 2.27 -17.65
CA SER A 58 1.17 2.49 -18.14
C SER A 58 1.17 3.31 -19.42
N ILE A 59 0.44 2.85 -20.44
CA ILE A 59 0.44 3.47 -21.78
C ILE A 59 -0.35 4.77 -21.85
N SER A 60 -1.23 5.05 -20.87
CA SER A 60 -1.98 6.30 -20.81
C SER A 60 -1.23 7.43 -20.09
N GLY A 61 0.00 7.18 -19.63
CA GLY A 61 0.85 8.20 -19.02
C GLY A 61 1.65 7.68 -17.82
N GLY A 62 1.15 6.67 -17.11
CA GLY A 62 1.72 6.20 -15.85
C GLY A 62 3.13 5.64 -15.96
N ALA A 63 3.56 5.21 -17.15
CA ALA A 63 4.94 4.80 -17.41
C ALA A 63 5.63 5.67 -18.47
N ILE A 64 4.99 6.74 -18.96
CA ILE A 64 5.51 7.59 -20.04
C ILE A 64 6.22 8.83 -19.49
N TYR A 65 5.95 9.21 -18.24
CA TYR A 65 6.58 10.36 -17.60
C TYR A 65 8.13 10.40 -17.62
N PRO A 66 8.90 9.29 -17.74
CA PRO A 66 10.35 9.37 -17.95
C PRO A 66 10.76 10.21 -19.15
N PHE A 67 9.96 10.22 -20.23
CA PHE A 67 10.21 11.07 -21.39
C PHE A 67 9.94 12.56 -21.14
N TYR A 68 9.13 12.86 -20.13
CA TYR A 68 8.81 14.25 -19.75
C TYR A 68 9.81 14.80 -18.73
N LEU A 69 10.21 14.00 -17.74
CA LEU A 69 11.12 14.43 -16.68
C LEU A 69 12.60 14.32 -17.07
N TRP A 70 12.95 13.32 -17.88
CA TRP A 70 14.34 12.97 -18.14
C TRP A 70 14.61 12.87 -19.63
N PHE A 71 14.06 13.81 -20.42
CA PHE A 71 14.12 13.79 -21.89
C PHE A 71 15.54 13.60 -22.46
N ASP A 72 16.56 14.08 -21.74
CA ASP A 72 17.98 13.98 -22.11
C ASP A 72 18.57 12.58 -21.90
N ASN A 73 17.88 11.67 -21.22
CA ASN A 73 18.33 10.28 -21.07
C ASN A 73 18.08 9.44 -22.35
N GLY A 74 17.37 9.97 -23.35
CA GLY A 74 17.20 9.32 -24.66
C GLY A 74 16.61 7.90 -24.59
N TYR A 75 17.28 6.91 -25.15
CA TYR A 75 16.83 5.51 -25.11
C TYR A 75 16.74 4.92 -23.69
N ALA A 76 17.45 5.48 -22.70
CA ALA A 76 17.29 5.06 -21.31
C ALA A 76 15.90 5.43 -20.73
N CYS A 77 15.21 6.44 -21.28
CA CYS A 77 13.79 6.70 -20.97
C CYS A 77 12.91 5.54 -21.43
N LEU A 78 13.13 5.04 -22.66
CA LEU A 78 12.38 3.93 -23.21
C LEU A 78 12.56 2.66 -22.36
N LEU A 79 13.81 2.35 -22.00
CA LEU A 79 14.12 1.24 -21.09
C LEU A 79 13.38 1.41 -19.76
N THR A 80 13.48 2.58 -19.13
CA THR A 80 12.84 2.87 -17.84
C THR A 80 11.30 2.74 -17.92
N SER A 81 10.68 3.26 -18.97
CA SER A 81 9.24 3.12 -19.23
C SER A 81 8.80 1.67 -19.39
N ILE A 82 9.61 0.83 -20.05
CA ILE A 82 9.36 -0.61 -20.17
C ILE A 82 9.42 -1.28 -18.79
N ILE A 83 10.46 -0.99 -18.00
CA ILE A 83 10.60 -1.58 -16.66
C ILE A 83 9.47 -1.14 -15.71
N TYR A 84 9.05 0.13 -15.74
CA TYR A 84 7.88 0.57 -14.97
C TYR A 84 6.60 -0.14 -15.41
N THR A 85 6.41 -0.37 -16.72
CA THR A 85 5.28 -1.16 -17.22
C THR A 85 5.32 -2.60 -16.72
N ILE A 86 6.48 -3.26 -16.77
CA ILE A 86 6.66 -4.62 -16.23
C ILE A 86 6.37 -4.63 -14.72
N THR A 87 6.86 -3.64 -13.99
CA THR A 87 6.63 -3.48 -12.55
C THR A 87 5.14 -3.40 -12.20
N TYR A 88 4.39 -2.55 -12.91
CA TYR A 88 2.95 -2.41 -12.71
C TYR A 88 2.20 -3.70 -13.08
N VAL A 89 2.61 -4.37 -14.16
CA VAL A 89 2.04 -5.66 -14.56
C VAL A 89 2.26 -6.73 -13.48
N LEU A 90 3.47 -6.84 -12.92
CA LEU A 90 3.79 -7.77 -11.82
C LEU A 90 2.93 -7.50 -10.58
N LEU A 91 2.76 -6.22 -10.21
CA LEU A 91 1.87 -5.83 -9.12
C LEU A 91 0.41 -6.21 -9.39
N GLY A 92 -0.01 -6.15 -10.65
CA GLY A 92 -1.32 -6.61 -11.10
C GLY A 92 -1.56 -8.11 -10.94
N PHE A 93 -0.52 -8.91 -10.70
CA PHE A 93 -0.66 -10.34 -10.40
C PHE A 93 -0.80 -10.66 -8.91
N VAL A 94 -0.57 -9.70 -8.00
CA VAL A 94 -0.60 -9.93 -6.53
C VAL A 94 -1.91 -10.57 -6.07
N ASN A 95 -3.04 -10.21 -6.68
CA ASN A 95 -4.36 -10.76 -6.34
C ASN A 95 -4.88 -11.79 -7.36
N TYR A 96 -4.03 -12.27 -8.26
CA TYR A 96 -4.42 -13.24 -9.29
C TYR A 96 -4.73 -14.62 -8.67
N LYS A 97 -5.72 -15.32 -9.21
CA LYS A 97 -6.30 -16.53 -8.59
C LYS A 97 -5.27 -17.63 -8.33
N SER A 98 -4.41 -17.93 -9.31
CA SER A 98 -3.36 -18.95 -9.16
C SER A 98 -2.32 -18.55 -8.11
N PHE A 99 -1.92 -17.28 -8.08
CA PHE A 99 -0.94 -16.80 -7.11
C PHE A 99 -1.49 -16.79 -5.68
N LYS A 100 -2.77 -16.43 -5.51
CA LYS A 100 -3.49 -16.53 -4.23
C LYS A 100 -3.63 -17.99 -3.75
N SER A 101 -3.76 -18.94 -4.68
CA SER A 101 -3.81 -20.37 -4.38
C SER A 101 -2.46 -20.89 -3.87
N LEU A 102 -1.35 -20.41 -4.44
CA LEU A 102 0.00 -20.79 -4.04
C LEU A 102 0.39 -20.18 -2.68
N LEU A 103 0.13 -18.88 -2.51
CA LEU A 103 0.47 -18.13 -1.29
C LEU A 103 -0.77 -17.42 -0.75
N LYS A 104 -1.31 -17.89 0.38
CA LYS A 104 -2.56 -17.35 0.96
C LYS A 104 -2.37 -15.94 1.56
N SER A 105 -1.21 -15.66 2.16
CA SER A 105 -0.91 -14.36 2.78
C SER A 105 -0.71 -13.27 1.72
N PHE A 106 -1.44 -12.16 1.85
CA PHE A 106 -1.30 -11.00 0.97
C PHE A 106 0.10 -10.39 1.05
N TYR A 107 0.64 -10.23 2.27
CA TYR A 107 1.96 -9.65 2.48
C TYR A 107 3.08 -10.52 1.92
N LEU A 108 2.95 -11.84 2.01
CA LEU A 108 3.93 -12.75 1.44
C LEU A 108 3.93 -12.67 -0.09
N ARG A 109 2.75 -12.60 -0.72
CA ARG A 109 2.64 -12.37 -2.17
C ARG A 109 3.28 -11.05 -2.58
N LEU A 110 3.02 -9.98 -1.81
CA LEU A 110 3.58 -8.66 -2.09
C LEU A 110 5.12 -8.65 -1.93
N ALA A 111 5.65 -9.30 -0.90
CA ALA A 111 7.09 -9.42 -0.67
C ALA A 111 7.79 -10.18 -1.80
N VAL A 112 7.20 -11.28 -2.27
CA VAL A 112 7.73 -12.03 -3.44
C VAL A 112 7.75 -11.14 -4.68
N VAL A 113 6.67 -10.41 -4.96
CA VAL A 113 6.61 -9.49 -6.11
C VAL A 113 7.64 -8.36 -5.96
N PHE A 114 7.83 -7.82 -4.76
CA PHE A 114 8.84 -6.81 -4.49
C PHE A 114 10.26 -7.34 -4.75
N LEU A 115 10.61 -8.55 -4.29
CA LEU A 115 11.92 -9.15 -4.57
C LEU A 115 12.19 -9.31 -6.07
N VAL A 116 11.18 -9.73 -6.83
CA VAL A 116 11.29 -9.83 -8.30
C VAL A 116 11.50 -8.46 -8.93
N ILE A 117 10.71 -7.46 -8.51
CA ILE A 117 10.83 -6.07 -8.99
C ILE A 117 12.23 -5.51 -8.67
N SER A 118 12.71 -5.64 -7.43
CA SER A 118 14.05 -5.19 -7.04
C SER A 118 15.15 -5.88 -7.85
N SER A 119 14.99 -7.18 -8.15
CA SER A 119 15.95 -7.90 -9.02
C SER A 119 15.96 -7.35 -10.45
N ILE A 120 14.79 -7.00 -11.00
CA ILE A 120 14.67 -6.38 -12.32
C ILE A 120 15.31 -4.99 -12.33
N PHE A 121 15.07 -4.16 -11.31
CA PHE A 121 15.71 -2.84 -11.18
C PHE A 121 17.22 -2.94 -11.02
N TYR A 122 17.71 -3.94 -10.28
CA TYR A 122 19.15 -4.21 -10.18
C TYR A 122 19.74 -4.51 -11.56
N ILE A 123 19.11 -5.41 -12.33
CA ILE A 123 19.55 -5.73 -13.70
C ILE A 123 19.49 -4.49 -14.60
N GLN A 124 18.40 -3.72 -14.53
CA GLN A 124 18.24 -2.49 -15.31
C GLN A 124 19.39 -1.53 -15.05
N TYR A 125 19.59 -1.12 -13.79
CA TYR A 125 20.56 -0.07 -13.46
C TYR A 125 22.01 -0.51 -13.65
N TYR A 126 22.36 -1.74 -13.25
CA TYR A 126 23.76 -2.18 -13.28
C TYR A 126 24.23 -2.73 -14.63
N PHE A 127 23.32 -3.11 -15.54
CA PHE A 127 23.70 -3.77 -16.80
C PHE A 127 23.06 -3.15 -18.05
N LEU A 128 21.79 -2.73 -17.98
CA LEU A 128 21.06 -2.29 -19.18
C LEU A 128 21.05 -0.77 -19.37
N PHE A 129 21.20 0.00 -18.29
CA PHE A 129 21.04 1.45 -18.31
C PHE A 129 22.17 2.13 -19.10
N GLU A 130 23.42 1.80 -18.80
CA GLU A 130 24.59 2.30 -19.54
C GLU A 130 24.56 1.84 -21.00
N TYR A 131 24.16 0.60 -21.26
CA TYR A 131 23.96 0.12 -22.63
C TYR A 131 22.92 0.95 -23.37
N ALA A 132 21.80 1.29 -22.74
CA ALA A 132 20.79 2.16 -23.34
C ALA A 132 21.30 3.58 -23.61
N LEU A 133 22.13 4.15 -22.72
CA LEU A 133 22.77 5.44 -22.95
C LEU A 133 23.78 5.37 -24.12
N SER A 134 24.54 4.28 -24.24
CA SER A 134 25.50 4.11 -25.34
C SER A 134 24.87 4.06 -26.74
N LEU A 135 23.56 3.81 -26.83
CA LEU A 135 22.79 3.84 -28.07
C LEU A 135 22.31 5.25 -28.45
N ASN A 136 22.49 6.24 -27.56
CA ASN A 136 22.16 7.63 -27.85
C ASN A 136 23.14 8.22 -28.88
N PRO A 137 22.71 9.24 -29.65
CA PRO A 137 21.43 9.93 -29.55
C PRO A 137 20.27 9.20 -30.26
N PRO A 138 19.05 9.24 -29.72
CA PRO A 138 17.86 8.82 -30.42
C PRO A 138 17.43 9.83 -31.50
N PHE A 139 16.52 9.41 -32.40
CA PHE A 139 16.04 10.27 -33.48
C PHE A 139 15.26 11.52 -33.00
N TRP A 140 14.75 11.52 -31.77
CA TRP A 140 13.95 12.62 -31.21
C TRP A 140 14.75 13.61 -30.36
N ASN A 141 15.96 13.27 -29.91
CA ASN A 141 16.81 14.17 -29.12
C ASN A 141 18.28 13.95 -29.49
N LYS A 142 18.86 14.91 -30.20
CA LYS A 142 20.28 14.85 -30.63
C LYS A 142 21.26 15.21 -29.51
N GLU A 143 20.79 15.82 -28.43
CA GLU A 143 21.58 16.30 -27.30
C GLU A 143 21.52 15.32 -26.11
N ALA A 144 20.95 14.12 -26.32
CA ALA A 144 20.81 13.12 -25.27
C ALA A 144 22.17 12.63 -24.75
N TYR A 145 22.26 12.41 -23.43
CA TYR A 145 23.45 11.92 -22.76
C TYR A 145 23.84 10.52 -23.25
N ASP A 146 25.10 10.31 -23.61
CA ASP A 146 25.66 9.02 -23.99
C ASP A 146 26.35 8.29 -22.83
N PHE A 147 26.61 9.02 -21.73
CA PHE A 147 27.29 8.51 -20.54
C PHE A 147 26.72 9.13 -19.27
N MET A 148 26.76 8.37 -18.16
CA MET A 148 26.43 8.84 -16.82
C MET A 148 27.35 8.19 -15.79
N ASN A 149 27.76 8.95 -14.76
CA ASN A 149 28.63 8.42 -13.72
C ASN A 149 27.96 7.24 -12.98
N ILE A 150 28.72 6.16 -12.78
CA ILE A 150 28.24 4.92 -12.15
C ILE A 150 27.70 5.14 -10.73
N ASP A 151 28.26 6.08 -9.97
CA ASP A 151 27.79 6.41 -8.62
C ASP A 151 26.38 7.01 -8.65
N ILE A 152 26.07 7.81 -9.69
CA ILE A 152 24.73 8.36 -9.90
C ILE A 152 23.76 7.22 -10.23
N ILE A 153 24.15 6.30 -11.10
CA ILE A 153 23.32 5.15 -11.49
C ILE A 153 23.05 4.25 -10.27
N HIS A 154 24.06 3.96 -9.45
CA HIS A 154 23.89 3.20 -8.22
C HIS A 154 22.95 3.90 -7.24
N SER A 155 23.01 5.23 -7.15
CA SER A 155 22.09 6.01 -6.31
C SER A 155 20.63 5.83 -6.73
N PHE A 156 20.35 5.68 -8.03
CA PHE A 156 18.99 5.44 -8.53
C PHE A 156 18.42 4.12 -8.03
N PHE A 157 19.20 3.03 -8.04
CA PHE A 157 18.73 1.73 -7.55
C PHE A 157 18.34 1.76 -6.07
N ILE A 158 19.19 2.35 -5.22
CA ILE A 158 18.94 2.44 -3.77
C ILE A 158 17.67 3.26 -3.53
N LYS A 159 17.60 4.42 -4.19
CA LYS A 159 16.48 5.36 -4.08
C LYS A 159 15.16 4.75 -4.54
N ASP A 160 15.14 4.13 -5.72
CA ASP A 160 13.93 3.50 -6.26
C ASP A 160 13.48 2.30 -5.43
N SER A 161 14.41 1.49 -4.93
CA SER A 161 14.08 0.36 -4.05
C SER A 161 13.38 0.81 -2.77
N LEU A 162 13.87 1.89 -2.14
CA LEU A 162 13.24 2.50 -0.97
C LEU A 162 11.88 3.11 -1.33
N ASN A 163 11.81 3.87 -2.43
CA ASN A 163 10.57 4.51 -2.89
C ASN A 163 9.46 3.48 -3.16
N TYR A 164 9.77 2.39 -3.86
CA TYR A 164 8.79 1.34 -4.15
C TYR A 164 8.30 0.63 -2.88
N LEU A 165 9.18 0.35 -1.91
CA LEU A 165 8.77 -0.23 -0.64
C LEU A 165 7.73 0.65 0.07
N LEU A 166 8.00 1.95 0.12
CA LEU A 166 7.14 2.94 0.78
C LEU A 166 5.82 3.15 0.04
N ILE A 167 5.87 3.29 -1.29
CA ILE A 167 4.68 3.39 -2.13
C ILE A 167 3.80 2.15 -1.98
N PHE A 168 4.38 0.95 -1.89
CA PHE A 168 3.60 -0.28 -1.70
C PHE A 168 2.88 -0.31 -0.36
N LEU A 169 3.54 0.07 0.72
CA LEU A 169 2.92 0.19 2.04
C LEU A 169 1.80 1.23 2.06
N LEU A 170 2.04 2.38 1.44
CA LEU A 170 1.04 3.44 1.32
C LEU A 170 -0.16 2.97 0.51
N VAL A 171 0.04 2.39 -0.68
CA VAL A 171 -1.06 1.90 -1.53
C VAL A 171 -1.84 0.78 -0.86
N ALA A 172 -1.15 -0.17 -0.21
CA ALA A 172 -1.82 -1.23 0.55
C ALA A 172 -2.70 -0.67 1.67
N THR A 173 -2.31 0.45 2.28
CA THR A 173 -3.11 1.19 3.27
C THR A 173 -4.26 1.95 2.62
N LEU A 174 -4.01 2.70 1.53
CA LEU A 174 -5.02 3.49 0.83
C LEU A 174 -6.16 2.62 0.28
N LEU A 175 -5.85 1.44 -0.26
CA LEU A 175 -6.84 0.49 -0.78
C LEU A 175 -7.79 -0.06 0.31
N LYS A 176 -7.46 0.13 1.58
CA LYS A 176 -8.32 -0.23 2.72
C LYS A 176 -9.24 0.90 3.16
N LEU A 177 -9.11 2.10 2.60
CA LEU A 177 -9.98 3.22 2.90
C LEU A 177 -11.30 3.10 2.12
N PRO A 178 -12.46 3.20 2.77
CA PRO A 178 -13.76 3.19 2.11
C PRO A 178 -13.91 4.23 0.99
N ALA A 179 -13.31 5.42 1.14
CA ALA A 179 -13.36 6.47 0.13
C ALA A 179 -12.64 6.05 -1.17
N VAL A 180 -11.45 5.46 -1.04
CA VAL A 180 -10.68 4.94 -2.18
C VAL A 180 -11.40 3.75 -2.82
N GLN A 181 -11.97 2.85 -2.03
CA GLN A 181 -12.76 1.73 -2.52
C GLN A 181 -13.99 2.19 -3.31
N LYS A 182 -14.70 3.22 -2.81
CA LYS A 182 -15.84 3.84 -3.51
C LYS A 182 -15.39 4.52 -4.81
N LEU A 183 -14.30 5.28 -4.78
CA LEU A 183 -13.73 5.93 -5.96
C LEU A 183 -13.39 4.92 -7.06
N LEU A 184 -12.81 3.78 -6.68
CA LEU A 184 -12.47 2.69 -7.59
C LEU A 184 -13.65 1.79 -7.94
N LEU A 185 -14.84 2.03 -7.38
CA LEU A 185 -16.04 1.22 -7.55
C LEU A 185 -15.75 -0.28 -7.28
N ILE A 186 -15.03 -0.56 -6.19
CA ILE A 186 -14.79 -1.92 -5.68
C ILE A 186 -15.59 -2.15 -4.40
N GLU A 187 -15.90 -3.41 -4.11
CA GLU A 187 -16.75 -3.78 -2.97
C GLU A 187 -16.14 -3.31 -1.65
N THR A 188 -16.85 -2.42 -0.95
CA THR A 188 -16.42 -1.93 0.36
C THR A 188 -16.69 -2.99 1.41
N LEU A 189 -15.63 -3.47 2.07
CA LEU A 189 -15.78 -4.41 3.17
C LEU A 189 -16.52 -3.74 4.32
N LYS A 190 -17.60 -4.34 4.86
CA LYS A 190 -18.30 -3.82 6.07
C LYS A 190 -17.34 -3.58 7.25
N LYS A 191 -16.19 -4.28 7.27
CA LYS A 191 -15.13 -4.18 8.27
C LYS A 191 -14.24 -2.93 8.12
N SER A 192 -14.17 -2.31 6.93
CA SER A 192 -13.29 -1.16 6.68
C SER A 192 -13.90 0.20 7.04
N LYS A 193 -15.15 0.26 7.54
CA LYS A 193 -15.85 1.53 7.85
C LYS A 193 -15.05 2.46 8.77
N ASP A 194 -14.35 1.90 9.76
CA ASP A 194 -13.61 2.67 10.76
C ASP A 194 -12.20 3.08 10.25
N ASN A 195 -11.74 2.51 9.13
CA ASN A 195 -10.37 2.71 8.64
C ASN A 195 -10.07 4.16 8.31
N THR A 196 -11.06 4.93 7.82
CA THR A 196 -10.88 6.36 7.52
C THR A 196 -10.48 7.14 8.76
N ILE A 197 -11.15 6.91 9.89
CA ILE A 197 -10.89 7.62 11.15
C ILE A 197 -9.51 7.22 11.67
N ILE A 198 -9.17 5.93 11.61
CA ILE A 198 -7.86 5.42 12.02
C ILE A 198 -6.75 6.09 11.19
N PHE A 199 -6.88 6.12 9.86
CA PHE A 199 -5.89 6.72 8.97
C PHE A 199 -5.63 8.18 9.30
N PHE A 200 -6.67 9.02 9.25
CA PHE A 200 -6.52 10.44 9.49
C PHE A 200 -6.09 10.74 10.93
N GLY A 201 -6.54 9.96 11.91
CA GLY A 201 -6.08 10.06 13.29
C GLY A 201 -4.59 9.80 13.43
N THR A 202 -4.05 8.76 12.79
CA THR A 202 -2.61 8.45 12.81
C THR A 202 -1.77 9.48 12.06
N ILE A 203 -2.26 10.01 10.93
CA ILE A 203 -1.57 11.08 10.21
C ILE A 203 -1.54 12.37 11.05
N LEU A 204 -2.66 12.73 11.68
CA LEU A 204 -2.73 13.89 12.57
C LEU A 204 -1.78 13.76 13.76
N ALA A 205 -1.73 12.58 14.40
CA ALA A 205 -0.78 12.31 15.47
C ALA A 205 0.68 12.47 14.99
N GLY A 206 0.99 11.99 13.79
CA GLY A 206 2.30 12.19 13.15
C GLY A 206 2.66 13.64 12.92
N ILE A 207 1.72 14.43 12.40
CA ILE A 207 1.91 15.87 12.20
C ILE A 207 2.17 16.56 13.55
N ILE A 208 1.41 16.23 14.60
CA ILE A 208 1.61 16.78 15.95
C ILE A 208 3.02 16.45 16.47
N ILE A 209 3.47 15.21 16.32
CA ILE A 209 4.83 14.79 16.72
C ILE A 209 5.88 15.56 15.94
N TRP A 210 5.71 15.70 14.62
CA TRP A 210 6.65 16.45 13.79
C TRP A 210 6.68 17.95 14.13
N VAL A 211 5.53 18.58 14.35
CA VAL A 211 5.45 19.98 14.81
C VAL A 211 6.15 20.16 16.14
N PHE A 212 5.93 19.24 17.09
CA PHE A 212 6.61 19.28 18.38
C PHE A 212 8.12 19.11 18.23
N PHE A 213 8.58 18.16 17.39
CA PHE A 213 9.99 17.96 17.07
C PHE A 213 10.60 19.24 16.46
N TYR A 214 9.93 19.84 15.48
CA TYR A 214 10.34 21.09 14.85
C TYR A 214 10.50 22.21 15.90
N LEU A 215 9.50 22.41 16.77
CA LEU A 215 9.55 23.45 17.80
C LEU A 215 10.69 23.23 18.80
N LEU A 216 10.92 22.00 19.24
CA LEU A 216 12.05 21.69 20.13
C LEU A 216 13.38 21.99 19.45
N THR A 217 13.53 21.54 18.20
CA THR A 217 14.76 21.72 17.43
C THR A 217 15.04 23.20 17.15
N ASP A 218 14.02 23.98 16.80
CA ASP A 218 14.15 25.42 16.51
C ASP A 218 14.50 26.26 17.75
N ASN A 219 14.01 25.87 18.94
CA ASN A 219 14.22 26.62 20.19
C ASN A 219 15.45 26.16 21.00
N LEU A 220 15.82 24.88 20.93
CA LEU A 220 16.88 24.31 21.77
C LEU A 220 18.25 24.23 21.08
N ILE A 221 18.32 24.29 19.75
CA ILE A 221 19.59 24.20 19.01
C ILE A 221 20.04 25.60 18.59
N PRO A 222 21.07 26.19 19.23
CA PRO A 222 21.44 27.59 19.02
C PRO A 222 22.19 27.87 17.71
N GLN A 223 22.71 26.84 17.02
CA GLN A 223 23.40 26.99 15.74
C GLN A 223 22.58 26.35 14.60
N LYS A 224 21.96 27.20 13.78
CA LYS A 224 21.24 26.80 12.56
C LYS A 224 22.23 26.68 11.39
N THR A 225 22.85 25.52 11.23
CA THR A 225 23.64 25.18 10.04
C THR A 225 22.73 24.65 8.92
N THR A 226 23.22 24.57 7.68
CA THR A 226 22.50 23.96 6.55
C THR A 226 22.06 22.51 6.85
N GLU A 227 22.82 21.80 7.67
CA GLU A 227 22.46 20.45 8.14
C GLU A 227 21.17 20.42 8.96
N HIS A 228 20.84 21.51 9.68
CA HIS A 228 19.63 21.62 10.49
C HIS A 228 18.35 21.44 9.66
N SER A 229 18.31 22.02 8.45
CA SER A 229 17.16 21.87 7.53
C SER A 229 17.03 20.43 7.01
N ASN A 230 18.16 19.76 6.76
CA ASN A 230 18.18 18.36 6.32
C ASN A 230 17.67 17.42 7.43
N TYR A 231 18.04 17.64 8.70
CA TYR A 231 17.53 16.85 9.83
C TYR A 231 16.02 17.01 10.03
N LEU A 232 15.48 18.22 9.91
CA LEU A 232 14.03 18.45 10.02
C LEU A 232 13.25 17.75 8.90
N THR A 233 13.80 17.74 7.69
CA THR A 233 13.20 17.07 6.53
C THR A 233 13.31 15.55 6.64
N MET A 234 14.45 15.03 7.13
CA MET A 234 14.61 13.61 7.49
C MET A 234 13.57 13.17 8.51
N ALA A 235 13.43 13.93 9.60
CA ALA A 235 12.45 13.64 10.64
C ALA A 235 11.03 13.62 10.08
N PHE A 236 10.68 14.57 9.21
CA PHE A 236 9.37 14.59 8.54
C PHE A 236 9.09 13.29 7.77
N TYR A 237 10.05 12.82 6.96
CA TYR A 237 9.88 11.58 6.20
C TYR A 237 9.76 10.37 7.11
N VAL A 238 10.66 10.21 8.08
CA VAL A 238 10.64 9.07 9.02
C VAL A 238 9.32 9.04 9.80
N ILE A 239 8.86 10.18 10.31
CA ILE A 239 7.59 10.29 11.03
C ILE A 239 6.42 9.98 10.09
N THR A 240 6.38 10.52 8.89
CA THR A 240 5.28 10.27 7.94
C THR A 240 5.19 8.78 7.56
N TYR A 241 6.31 8.15 7.23
CA TYR A 241 6.35 6.74 6.84
C TYR A 241 6.04 5.78 7.99
N SER A 242 6.57 6.05 9.18
CA SER A 242 6.25 5.26 10.36
C SER A 242 4.76 5.34 10.70
N ASN A 243 4.12 6.50 10.54
CA ASN A 243 2.68 6.64 10.77
C ASN A 243 1.82 5.90 9.75
N ILE A 244 2.24 5.83 8.47
CA ILE A 244 1.55 4.98 7.47
C ILE A 244 1.59 3.50 7.90
N LEU A 245 2.75 3.04 8.39
CA LEU A 245 2.89 1.68 8.93
C LEU A 245 2.00 1.44 10.16
N VAL A 246 2.01 2.37 11.11
CA VAL A 246 1.17 2.30 12.32
C VAL A 246 -0.31 2.27 11.94
N ALA A 247 -0.75 3.14 11.01
CA ALA A 247 -2.12 3.13 10.48
C ALA A 247 -2.50 1.76 9.94
N ARG A 248 -1.63 1.15 9.14
CA ARG A 248 -1.85 -0.17 8.54
C ARG A 248 -2.03 -1.25 9.60
N VAL A 249 -1.16 -1.28 10.61
CA VAL A 249 -1.20 -2.27 11.71
C VAL A 249 -2.48 -2.11 12.53
N ILE A 250 -2.85 -0.88 12.91
CA ILE A 250 -4.05 -0.61 13.70
C ILE A 250 -5.32 -0.99 12.91
N MET A 251 -5.39 -0.64 11.63
CA MET A 251 -6.50 -1.05 10.76
C MET A 251 -6.63 -2.58 10.69
N GLU A 252 -5.52 -3.28 10.47
CA GLU A 252 -5.54 -4.74 10.38
C GLU A 252 -5.96 -5.40 11.70
N PHE A 253 -5.45 -4.91 12.83
CA PHE A 253 -5.85 -5.37 14.15
C PHE A 253 -7.36 -5.15 14.39
N ARG A 254 -7.87 -3.96 14.07
CA ARG A 254 -9.30 -3.63 14.20
C ARG A 254 -10.17 -4.51 13.29
N GLU A 255 -9.77 -4.72 12.04
CA GLU A 255 -10.46 -5.59 11.09
C GLU A 255 -10.54 -7.03 11.59
N ARG A 256 -9.42 -7.58 12.10
CA ARG A 256 -9.33 -8.94 12.65
C ARG A 256 -10.17 -9.10 13.92
N ASN A 257 -10.11 -8.15 14.85
CA ASN A 257 -10.90 -8.19 16.09
C ASN A 257 -12.39 -8.16 15.79
N LYS A 258 -12.84 -7.27 14.90
CA LYS A 258 -14.24 -7.19 14.49
C LYS A 258 -14.71 -8.50 13.85
N GLN A 259 -13.87 -9.16 13.06
CA GLN A 259 -14.18 -10.47 12.50
C GLN A 259 -14.31 -11.55 13.57
N SER A 260 -13.42 -11.56 14.56
CA SER A 260 -13.47 -12.50 15.67
C SER A 260 -14.78 -12.34 16.47
N LEU A 261 -15.15 -11.10 16.81
CA LEU A 261 -16.38 -10.81 17.55
C LEU A 261 -17.64 -11.25 16.79
N ILE A 262 -17.69 -11.03 15.47
CA ILE A 262 -18.81 -11.50 14.64
C ILE A 262 -18.88 -13.03 14.63
N ALA A 263 -17.75 -13.72 14.46
CA ALA A 263 -17.71 -15.18 14.46
C ALA A 263 -18.12 -15.77 15.81
N ILE A 264 -17.72 -15.14 16.91
CA ILE A 264 -18.14 -15.52 18.26
C ILE A 264 -19.65 -15.37 18.40
N ALA A 265 -20.21 -14.21 18.03
CA ALA A 265 -21.66 -13.96 18.11
C ALA A 265 -22.47 -14.95 17.25
N GLU A 266 -22.02 -15.24 16.02
CA GLU A 266 -22.66 -16.24 15.14
C GLU A 266 -22.61 -17.65 15.74
N SER A 267 -21.48 -18.03 16.35
CA SER A 267 -21.35 -19.33 17.03
C SER A 267 -22.21 -19.43 18.29
N GLU A 268 -22.32 -18.34 19.07
CA GLU A 268 -23.16 -18.28 20.26
C GLU A 268 -24.64 -18.36 19.88
N GLU A 269 -25.07 -17.65 18.85
CA GLU A 269 -26.46 -17.72 18.35
C GLU A 269 -26.79 -19.14 17.85
N THR A 270 -25.86 -19.77 17.13
CA THR A 270 -26.01 -21.15 16.66
C THR A 270 -26.11 -22.13 17.83
N PHE A 271 -25.22 -22.01 18.83
CA PHE A 271 -25.26 -22.83 20.03
C PHE A 271 -26.57 -22.62 20.81
N ARG A 272 -26.98 -21.37 21.01
CA ARG A 272 -28.21 -21.02 21.74
C ARG A 272 -29.45 -21.61 21.05
N LYS A 273 -29.52 -21.56 19.72
CA LYS A 273 -30.59 -22.21 18.95
C LYS A 273 -30.58 -23.72 19.13
N LEU A 274 -29.42 -24.37 18.96
CA LEU A 274 -29.30 -25.82 19.15
C LEU A 274 -29.65 -26.27 20.58
N PHE A 275 -29.23 -25.49 21.57
CA PHE A 275 -29.51 -25.76 22.98
C PHE A 275 -31.01 -25.64 23.29
N GLU A 276 -31.62 -24.50 22.94
CA GLU A 276 -33.03 -24.21 23.25
C GLU A 276 -34.02 -25.05 22.42
N GLU A 277 -33.70 -25.35 21.16
CA GLU A 277 -34.56 -26.13 20.27
C GLU A 277 -34.30 -27.64 20.34
N SER A 278 -33.31 -28.09 21.13
CA SER A 278 -33.06 -29.53 21.34
C SER A 278 -34.28 -30.20 21.95
N SER A 279 -34.67 -31.35 21.40
CA SER A 279 -35.73 -32.20 21.96
C SER A 279 -35.31 -32.86 23.27
N ASP A 280 -34.00 -33.06 23.46
CA ASP A 280 -33.46 -33.67 24.68
C ASP A 280 -33.34 -32.62 25.78
N ALA A 281 -33.65 -33.02 27.01
CA ALA A 281 -33.46 -32.20 28.20
C ALA A 281 -31.97 -32.01 28.47
N ILE A 282 -31.48 -30.76 28.37
CA ILE A 282 -30.09 -30.40 28.62
C ILE A 282 -30.02 -29.52 29.87
N LEU A 283 -29.19 -29.92 30.83
CA LEU A 283 -28.89 -29.22 32.07
C LEU A 283 -27.37 -28.99 32.16
N LEU A 284 -26.97 -27.74 32.35
CA LEU A 284 -25.59 -27.36 32.64
C LEU A 284 -25.44 -27.24 34.16
N ILE A 285 -24.47 -27.99 34.70
CA ILE A 285 -24.17 -28.04 36.13
C ILE A 285 -22.72 -27.61 36.33
N ASN A 286 -22.45 -26.72 37.29
CA ASN A 286 -21.08 -26.31 37.61
C ASN A 286 -20.33 -27.39 38.43
N SER A 287 -19.05 -27.14 38.72
CA SER A 287 -18.21 -28.03 39.53
C SER A 287 -18.68 -28.22 40.98
N GLU A 288 -19.58 -27.35 41.47
CA GLU A 288 -20.15 -27.40 42.81
C GLU A 288 -21.51 -28.14 42.85
N GLY A 289 -21.98 -28.65 41.70
CA GLY A 289 -23.25 -29.36 41.58
C GLY A 289 -24.48 -28.46 41.44
N LEU A 290 -24.30 -27.15 41.26
CA LEU A 290 -25.39 -26.19 41.06
C LEU A 290 -25.79 -26.11 39.59
N PHE A 291 -27.11 -26.08 39.32
CA PHE A 291 -27.65 -25.85 37.98
C PHE A 291 -27.34 -24.40 37.54
N VAL A 292 -26.62 -24.27 36.44
CA VAL A 292 -26.23 -22.98 35.85
C VAL A 292 -27.22 -22.57 34.77
N GLU A 293 -27.62 -23.52 33.93
CA GLU A 293 -28.49 -23.24 32.80
C GLU A 293 -29.24 -24.51 32.36
N CYS A 294 -30.41 -24.35 31.75
CA CYS A 294 -31.20 -25.45 31.21
C CYS A 294 -31.98 -25.00 29.98
N ASN A 295 -32.27 -25.93 29.06
CA ASN A 295 -33.06 -25.64 27.88
C ASN A 295 -34.57 -25.85 28.13
N GLN A 296 -35.40 -25.41 27.19
CA GLN A 296 -36.85 -25.55 27.31
C GLN A 296 -37.32 -27.02 27.47
N ALA A 297 -36.66 -27.99 26.84
CA ALA A 297 -36.99 -29.41 26.99
C ALA A 297 -36.79 -29.92 28.43
N ALA A 298 -35.74 -29.46 29.12
CA ALA A 298 -35.51 -29.78 30.53
C ALA A 298 -36.58 -29.18 31.45
N LEU A 299 -36.99 -27.93 31.21
CA LEU A 299 -38.10 -27.31 31.94
C LEU A 299 -39.41 -28.08 31.76
N ASN A 300 -39.70 -28.51 30.53
CA ASN A 300 -40.89 -29.30 30.22
C ASN A 300 -40.85 -30.68 30.91
N LEU A 301 -39.69 -31.34 30.92
CA LEU A 301 -39.48 -32.63 31.57
C LEU A 301 -39.64 -32.54 33.09
N LEU A 302 -39.01 -31.54 33.71
CA LEU A 302 -39.04 -31.31 35.16
C LEU A 302 -40.34 -30.64 35.63
N LYS A 303 -41.20 -30.19 34.70
CA LYS A 303 -42.43 -29.42 34.96
C LYS A 303 -42.18 -28.17 35.81
N MET A 304 -41.04 -27.53 35.60
CA MET A 304 -40.62 -26.32 36.29
C MET A 304 -40.63 -25.12 35.35
N LYS A 305 -40.67 -23.91 35.93
CA LYS A 305 -40.53 -22.66 35.18
C LYS A 305 -39.17 -22.06 35.52
N ARG A 306 -38.54 -21.38 34.54
CA ARG A 306 -37.38 -20.51 34.78
C ARG A 306 -37.86 -19.38 35.70
N GLU A 307 -37.24 -19.26 36.88
CA GLU A 307 -37.37 -18.07 37.76
C GLU A 307 -36.40 -16.97 37.30
#